data_AF-A0A938XD78-F1
#
_entry.id   AF-A0A938XD78-F1
#
_cell.length_a   1.000
_cell.length_b   1.000
_cell.length_c   1.000
_cell.angle_alpha   90.00
_cell.angle_beta   90.00
_cell.angle_gamma   90.00
#
_symmetry.space_group_name_H-M   'P 1'
#
loop_
_entity.id
_entity.type
_entity.pdbx_description
1 polymer ?
#
loop_
_entity_poly.entity_id
_entity_poly.type
_entity_poly.pdbx_seq_one_letter_code
_entity_poly.pdbx_strand_id
1 'polypeptide(L)'
;MERAREDLDAARLLYDAGNYRVANNRAYYAIFHAMRAVLVFDNFDSSKHSGVIAEFRRRYIKEGIFPTEISKMIGSAFTIRNASDYDDMFIASKHDTEEQIKNAEHVYHVLAEYINRQIA
;
A
#
# COMPACT_ATOMS: atom_id res chain seq x y z
N MET A 1 0.92 -2.62 11.58
CA MET A 1 1.26 -1.22 11.26
C MET A 1 2.75 -0.95 11.27
N GLU A 2 3.52 -1.46 12.23
CA GLU A 2 4.98 -1.30 12.27
C GLU A 2 5.67 -1.64 10.94
N ARG A 3 5.47 -2.85 10.40
CA ARG A 3 6.03 -3.22 9.07
C ARG A 3 5.64 -2.27 7.93
N ALA A 4 4.40 -1.77 7.94
CA ALA A 4 3.96 -0.82 6.92
C ALA A 4 4.73 0.51 7.01
N ARG A 5 5.07 0.95 8.22
CA ARG A 5 5.90 2.12 8.46
C ARG A 5 7.33 1.88 8.00
N GLU A 6 7.92 0.74 8.35
CA GLU A 6 9.27 0.35 7.91
C GLU A 6 9.38 0.34 6.38
N ASP A 7 8.37 -0.17 5.68
CA ASP A 7 8.32 -0.15 4.22
C ASP A 7 8.19 1.28 3.64
N LEU A 8 7.46 2.20 4.29
CA LEU A 8 7.43 3.62 3.87
C LEU A 8 8.78 4.29 4.04
N ASP A 9 9.42 4.09 5.20
CA ASP A 9 10.74 4.65 5.48
C ASP A 9 11.76 4.12 4.46
N ALA A 10 11.71 2.82 4.15
CA ALA A 10 12.52 2.21 3.11
C ALA A 10 12.21 2.79 1.71
N ALA A 11 10.94 3.00 1.36
CA ALA A 11 10.55 3.58 0.09
C ALA A 11 11.14 4.97 -0.10
N ARG A 12 11.11 5.82 0.94
CA ARG A 12 11.69 7.17 0.90
C ARG A 12 13.21 7.13 0.76
N LEU A 13 13.90 6.29 1.53
CA LEU A 13 15.35 6.11 1.43
C LEU A 13 15.79 5.68 0.02
N LEU A 14 15.07 4.73 -0.57
CA LEU A 14 15.36 4.24 -1.92
C LEU A 14 15.07 5.29 -3.00
N TYR A 15 14.01 6.07 -2.82
CA TYR A 15 13.69 7.19 -3.68
C TYR A 15 14.80 8.24 -3.67
N ASP A 16 15.29 8.61 -2.50
CA ASP A 16 16.38 9.60 -2.35
C ASP A 16 17.69 9.11 -2.99
N ALA A 17 17.92 7.79 -2.96
CA ALA A 17 19.04 7.14 -3.64
C ALA A 17 18.86 6.98 -5.16
N GLY A 18 17.74 7.42 -5.73
CA GLY A 18 17.42 7.28 -7.15
C GLY A 18 16.97 5.87 -7.58
N ASN A 19 16.71 4.97 -6.62
CA ASN A 19 16.30 3.59 -6.88
C ASN A 19 14.77 3.46 -6.98
N TYR A 20 14.20 4.09 -8.00
CA TYR A 20 12.76 4.29 -8.14
C TYR A 20 11.95 2.98 -8.28
N ARG A 21 12.46 1.98 -8.99
CA ARG A 21 11.80 0.67 -9.11
C ARG A 21 11.62 0.00 -7.75
N VAL A 22 12.68 -0.02 -6.94
CA VAL A 22 12.62 -0.65 -5.62
C VAL A 22 11.83 0.20 -4.63
N ALA A 23 11.88 1.54 -4.76
CA ALA A 23 11.02 2.44 -3.98
C ALA A 23 9.53 2.18 -4.22
N ASN A 24 9.11 1.98 -5.48
CA ASN A 24 7.73 1.64 -5.84
C ASN A 24 7.27 0.30 -5.23
N ASN A 25 8.15 -0.69 -5.24
CA ASN A 25 7.90 -1.98 -4.59
C ASN A 25 7.63 -1.78 -3.08
N ARG A 26 8.47 -0.99 -2.41
CA ARG A 26 8.31 -0.71 -0.98
C ARG A 26 7.06 0.12 -0.67
N ALA A 27 6.73 1.11 -1.47
CA ALA A 27 5.49 1.87 -1.34
C ALA A 27 4.25 0.97 -1.45
N TYR A 28 4.27 -0.03 -2.34
CA TYR A 28 3.21 -1.03 -2.40
C TYR A 28 3.14 -1.91 -1.15
N TYR A 29 4.29 -2.40 -0.65
CA TYR A 29 4.30 -3.25 0.54
C TYR A 29 3.85 -2.51 1.80
N ALA A 30 4.13 -1.22 1.92
CA ALA A 30 3.56 -0.38 2.97
C ALA A 30 2.02 -0.46 2.98
N ILE A 31 1.38 -0.25 1.81
CA ILE A 31 -0.08 -0.36 1.66
C ILE A 31 -0.55 -1.78 1.99
N PHE A 32 0.14 -2.80 1.48
CA PHE A 32 -0.21 -4.21 1.70
C PHE A 32 -0.18 -4.60 3.18
N HIS A 33 0.88 -4.23 3.89
CA HIS A 33 1.02 -4.51 5.32
C HIS A 33 0.04 -3.70 6.17
N ALA A 34 -0.34 -2.48 5.74
CA ALA A 34 -1.40 -1.71 6.38
C ALA A 34 -2.77 -2.40 6.22
N MET A 35 -3.13 -2.84 5.00
CA MET A 35 -4.38 -3.59 4.77
C MET A 35 -4.45 -4.88 5.61
N ARG A 36 -3.35 -5.65 5.66
CA ARG A 36 -3.30 -6.86 6.51
C ARG A 36 -3.49 -6.53 7.98
N ALA A 37 -2.90 -5.44 8.47
CA ALA A 37 -3.07 -5.02 9.86
C ALA A 37 -4.54 -4.70 10.20
N VAL A 38 -5.29 -4.11 9.27
CA VAL A 38 -6.73 -3.88 9.42
C VAL A 38 -7.51 -5.20 9.40
N LEU A 39 -7.22 -6.10 8.47
CA LEU A 39 -7.92 -7.38 8.32
C LEU A 39 -7.75 -8.36 9.49
N VAL A 40 -6.78 -8.12 10.38
CA VAL A 40 -6.66 -8.87 11.64
C VAL A 40 -7.92 -8.74 12.50
N PHE A 41 -8.62 -7.59 12.49
CA PHE A 41 -9.88 -7.41 13.22
C PHE A 41 -11.01 -8.30 12.69
N ASP A 42 -10.92 -8.72 11.42
CA ASP A 42 -11.87 -9.66 10.80
C ASP A 42 -11.43 -11.13 10.94
N ASN A 43 -10.33 -11.39 11.66
CA ASN A 43 -9.66 -12.69 11.74
C ASN A 43 -9.37 -13.30 10.35
N PHE A 44 -9.04 -12.45 9.38
CA PHE A 44 -8.79 -12.83 8.00
C PHE A 44 -7.31 -12.70 7.65
N ASP A 45 -6.78 -13.69 6.94
CA ASP A 45 -5.48 -13.62 6.30
C ASP A 45 -5.48 -14.35 4.95
N SER A 46 -4.54 -13.99 4.07
CA SER A 46 -4.36 -14.66 2.79
C SER A 46 -2.89 -14.69 2.39
N SER A 47 -2.45 -15.86 1.90
CA SER A 47 -1.12 -16.00 1.27
C SER A 47 -1.02 -15.31 -0.08
N LYS A 48 -2.15 -14.91 -0.68
CA LYS A 48 -2.21 -14.24 -1.98
C LYS A 48 -2.47 -12.75 -1.80
N HIS A 49 -1.71 -11.93 -2.52
CA HIS A 49 -1.89 -10.49 -2.53
C HIS A 49 -3.31 -10.09 -3.00
N SER A 50 -3.80 -10.76 -4.03
CA SER A 50 -5.16 -10.56 -4.54
C SER A 50 -6.25 -10.92 -3.53
N GLY A 51 -6.00 -11.89 -2.65
CA GLY A 51 -6.94 -12.27 -1.58
C GLY A 51 -7.08 -11.16 -0.54
N VAL A 52 -5.96 -10.60 -0.07
CA VAL A 52 -5.95 -9.45 0.85
C VAL A 52 -6.67 -8.25 0.22
N ILE A 53 -6.35 -7.91 -1.03
CA ILE A 53 -6.96 -6.77 -1.73
C ILE A 53 -8.47 -6.96 -1.91
N ALA A 54 -8.90 -8.16 -2.31
CA ALA A 54 -10.31 -8.45 -2.55
C ALA A 54 -11.12 -8.36 -1.25
N GLU A 55 -10.63 -8.97 -0.17
CA GLU A 55 -11.34 -8.93 1.11
C GLU A 55 -11.36 -7.51 1.69
N PHE A 56 -10.23 -6.78 1.66
CA PHE A 56 -10.19 -5.40 2.13
C PHE A 56 -11.20 -4.50 1.39
N ARG A 57 -11.28 -4.61 0.06
CA ARG A 57 -12.26 -3.88 -0.75
C ARG A 57 -13.69 -4.27 -0.40
N ARG A 58 -13.95 -5.57 -0.20
CA ARG A 58 -15.29 -6.08 0.12
C ARG A 58 -15.76 -5.60 1.49
N ARG A 59 -14.87 -5.59 2.50
CA ARG A 59 -15.20 -5.29 3.89
C ARG A 59 -15.22 -3.80 4.19
N TYR A 60 -14.24 -3.05 3.69
CA TYR A 60 -14.01 -1.68 4.15
C TYR A 60 -14.32 -0.63 3.10
N ILE A 61 -14.14 -0.93 1.80
CA ILE A 61 -14.46 0.04 0.74
C ILE A 61 -15.94 -0.05 0.36
N LYS A 62 -16.43 -1.26 0.07
CA LYS A 62 -17.81 -1.46 -0.38
C LYS A 62 -18.83 -1.07 0.69
N GLU A 63 -18.52 -1.32 1.95
CA GLU A 63 -19.37 -0.96 3.10
C GLU A 63 -19.20 0.53 3.51
N GLY A 64 -18.40 1.31 2.78
CA GLY A 64 -18.25 2.75 3.00
C GLY A 64 -17.43 3.16 4.23
N ILE A 65 -16.70 2.23 4.85
CA ILE A 65 -15.82 2.52 5.99
C ILE A 65 -14.63 3.37 5.55
N PHE A 66 -14.05 3.05 4.40
CA PHE A 66 -13.01 3.83 3.75
C PHE A 66 -13.50 4.41 2.42
N PRO A 67 -13.02 5.61 2.06
CA PRO A 67 -13.37 6.21 0.78
C PRO A 67 -12.91 5.41 -0.44
N THR A 68 -13.64 5.53 -1.56
CA THR A 68 -13.37 4.75 -2.77
C THR A 68 -12.02 5.06 -3.44
N GLU A 69 -11.46 6.24 -3.20
CA GLU A 69 -10.13 6.64 -3.66
C GLU A 69 -9.02 5.75 -3.11
N ILE A 70 -9.17 5.21 -1.89
CA ILE A 70 -8.22 4.25 -1.31
C ILE A 70 -8.13 3.01 -2.19
N SER A 71 -9.26 2.55 -2.75
CA SER A 71 -9.29 1.40 -3.67
C SER A 71 -8.54 1.68 -4.98
N LYS A 72 -8.59 2.92 -5.47
CA LYS A 72 -7.83 3.35 -6.67
C LYS A 72 -6.32 3.36 -6.38
N MET A 73 -5.91 3.91 -5.23
CA MET A 73 -4.51 3.93 -4.80
C MET A 73 -3.94 2.51 -4.63
N ILE A 74 -4.69 1.59 -4.00
CA ILE A 74 -4.31 0.17 -3.89
C ILE A 74 -4.10 -0.46 -5.28
N GLY A 75 -5.01 -0.20 -6.21
CA GLY A 75 -4.93 -0.72 -7.57
C GLY A 75 -3.71 -0.18 -8.32
N SER A 76 -3.50 1.12 -8.26
CA SER A 76 -2.34 1.78 -8.88
C SER A 76 -1.02 1.24 -8.32
N ALA A 77 -0.91 1.15 -7.00
CA ALA A 77 0.28 0.63 -6.32
C ALA A 77 0.62 -0.80 -6.76
N PHE A 78 -0.41 -1.67 -6.86
CA PHE A 78 -0.22 -3.04 -7.29
C PHE A 78 0.27 -3.12 -8.74
N THR A 79 -0.31 -2.33 -9.64
CA THR A 79 0.11 -2.26 -11.04
C THR A 79 1.53 -1.75 -11.18
N ILE A 80 1.86 -0.63 -10.52
CA ILE A 80 3.19 -0.02 -10.59
C ILE A 80 4.25 -0.94 -10.00
N ARG A 81 3.96 -1.64 -8.89
CA ARG A 81 4.87 -2.63 -8.32
C ARG A 81 5.09 -3.81 -9.27
N ASN A 82 4.05 -4.35 -9.91
CA ASN A 82 4.23 -5.45 -10.85
C ASN A 82 5.07 -5.04 -12.06
N ALA A 83 4.87 -3.83 -12.61
CA ALA A 83 5.73 -3.30 -13.67
C ALA A 83 7.18 -3.10 -13.16
N SER A 84 7.35 -2.54 -11.96
CA SER A 84 8.67 -2.33 -11.35
C SER A 84 9.43 -3.62 -11.05
N ASP A 85 8.73 -4.73 -10.80
CA ASP A 85 9.35 -6.00 -10.44
C ASP A 85 9.61 -6.91 -11.65
N TYR A 86 8.73 -6.88 -12.67
CA TYR A 86 8.70 -7.92 -13.71
C TYR A 86 8.74 -7.40 -15.15
N ASP A 87 8.56 -6.10 -15.38
CA ASP A 87 8.68 -5.53 -16.72
C ASP A 87 10.10 -4.98 -16.93
N ASP A 88 10.87 -5.64 -17.80
CA ASP A 88 12.25 -5.26 -18.12
C ASP A 88 12.33 -3.92 -18.86
N MET A 89 11.24 -3.53 -19.55
CA MET A 89 11.16 -2.29 -20.31
C MET A 89 10.57 -1.14 -19.49
N PHE A 90 10.05 -1.41 -18.29
CA PHE A 90 9.48 -0.38 -17.42
C PHE A 90 10.56 0.51 -16.81
N ILE A 91 10.46 1.81 -17.11
CA ILE A 91 11.31 2.86 -16.56
C ILE A 91 10.50 3.63 -15.52
N ALA A 92 10.81 3.40 -14.24
CA ALA A 92 10.22 4.15 -13.15
C ALA A 92 10.75 5.58 -13.13
N SER A 93 9.87 6.57 -13.27
CA SER A 93 10.24 7.98 -13.21
C SER A 93 10.30 8.47 -11.75
N LYS A 94 11.12 9.50 -11.51
CA LYS A 94 11.16 10.17 -10.20
C LYS A 94 9.78 10.71 -9.80
N HIS A 95 9.11 11.40 -10.73
CA HIS A 95 7.82 12.03 -10.44
C HIS A 95 6.76 10.99 -10.06
N ASP A 96 6.57 9.95 -10.87
CA ASP A 96 5.54 8.94 -10.61
C ASP A 96 5.82 8.15 -9.33
N THR A 97 7.09 7.90 -9.04
CA THR A 97 7.50 7.22 -7.80
C THR A 97 7.22 8.07 -6.56
N GLU A 98 7.45 9.38 -6.65
CA GLU A 98 7.12 10.30 -5.56
C GLU A 98 5.62 10.32 -5.28
N GLU A 99 4.78 10.39 -6.32
CA GLU A 99 3.32 10.33 -6.20
C GLU A 99 2.86 8.98 -5.64
N GLN A 100 3.49 7.88 -6.04
CA GLN A 100 3.22 6.56 -5.49
C GLN A 100 3.55 6.46 -3.99
N ILE A 101 4.64 7.08 -3.54
CA ILE A 101 5.00 7.17 -2.11
C ILE A 101 3.98 8.02 -1.35
N LYS A 102 3.59 9.20 -1.87
CA LYS A 102 2.56 10.05 -1.26
C LYS A 102 1.22 9.32 -1.12
N ASN A 103 0.82 8.55 -2.13
CA ASN A 103 -0.37 7.72 -2.06
C ASN A 103 -0.26 6.64 -0.98
N ALA A 104 0.90 6.00 -0.86
CA ALA A 104 1.14 5.01 0.20
C ALA A 104 1.12 5.63 1.60
N GLU A 105 1.71 6.82 1.79
CA GLU A 105 1.65 7.59 3.03
C GLU A 105 0.19 7.93 3.39
N HIS A 106 -0.60 8.43 2.43
CA HIS A 106 -2.00 8.74 2.66
C HIS A 106 -2.80 7.51 3.09
N VAL A 107 -2.67 6.39 2.38
CA VAL A 107 -3.35 5.13 2.76
C VAL A 107 -2.89 4.65 4.13
N TYR A 108 -1.59 4.70 4.43
CA TYR A 108 -1.07 4.34 5.75
C TYR A 108 -1.72 5.16 6.87
N HIS A 109 -1.80 6.48 6.72
CA HIS A 109 -2.39 7.35 7.74
C HIS A 109 -3.88 7.07 7.97
N VAL A 110 -4.67 6.94 6.89
CA VAL A 110 -6.10 6.63 6.99
C VAL A 110 -6.34 5.30 7.73
N LEU A 111 -5.54 4.27 7.43
CA LEU A 111 -5.68 2.96 8.05
C LEU A 111 -5.13 2.95 9.49
N ALA A 112 -4.06 3.70 9.78
CA ALA A 112 -3.53 3.85 11.13
C ALA A 112 -4.54 4.53 12.06
N GLU A 113 -5.17 5.61 11.61
CA GLU A 113 -6.22 6.30 12.36
C GLU A 113 -7.40 5.38 12.65
N TYR A 114 -7.81 4.57 11.67
CA TYR A 114 -8.87 3.58 11.88
C TYR A 114 -8.50 2.59 12.98
N ILE A 115 -7.31 2.00 12.93
CA ILE A 115 -6.85 1.02 13.94
C ILE A 115 -6.81 1.66 15.33
N ASN A 116 -6.29 2.90 15.44
CA ASN A 116 -6.25 3.61 16.71
C ASN A 116 -7.64 3.81 17.32
N ARG A 117 -8.69 4.02 16.50
CA ARG A 117 -10.09 4.12 16.98
C ARG A 117 -10.68 2.77 17.40
N GLN A 118 -10.15 1.65 16.93
CA GLN A 118 -10.64 0.31 17.31
C GLN A 118 -10.03 -0.20 18.63
N ILE A 119 -8.86 0.33 19.02
CA ILE A 119 -8.12 -0.12 20.21
C ILE A 119 -8.17 0.89 21.38
N ALA A 120 -8.75 2.07 21.15
CA ALA A 120 -9.03 3.07 22.18
C ALA A 120 -10.33 2.73 22.92
#